data_AF-A0A4V1TI75-F1
#
_entry.id   AF-A0A4V1TI75-F1
#
_cell.length_a   1.000
_cell.length_b   1.000
_cell.length_c   1.000
_cell.angle_alpha   90.00
_cell.angle_beta   90.00
_cell.angle_gamma   90.00
#
_symmetry.space_group_name_H-M   'P 1'
#
loop_
_entity.id
_entity.type
_entity.pdbx_description
1 polymer ?
#
loop_
_entity_poly.entity_id
_entity_poly.type
_entity_poly.pdbx_seq_one_letter_code
_entity_poly.pdbx_strand_id
1 'polypeptide(L)'
;MTVLIRDAEADRLIRELAARAGETITQAVKIAAQERLDRLPPSPGGRIDREKLDKLLATFRDRLVDDPRSDDEIIGYDENGLPS
;
A
#
# COMPACT_ATOMS: atom_id res chain seq x y z
N MET A 1 6.36 18.93 16.76
CA MET A 1 4.93 18.65 17.04
C MET A 1 4.83 17.86 18.33
N THR A 2 3.73 18.01 19.06
CA THR A 2 3.49 17.34 20.34
C THR A 2 2.27 16.43 20.22
N VAL A 3 2.33 15.24 20.80
CA VAL A 3 1.19 14.32 20.93
C VAL A 3 0.70 14.39 22.37
N LEU A 4 -0.59 14.69 22.57
CA LEU A 4 -1.22 14.69 23.87
C LEU A 4 -2.19 13.51 23.97
N ILE A 5 -1.97 12.63 24.94
CA ILE A 5 -2.85 11.48 25.23
C ILE A 5 -3.50 11.74 26.58
N ARG A 6 -4.84 11.77 26.64
CA ARG A 6 -5.62 11.95 27.88
C ARG A 6 -6.35 10.67 28.22
N ASP A 7 -5.58 9.64 28.52
CA ASP A 7 -6.07 8.33 28.91
C ASP A 7 -5.13 7.74 29.97
N ALA A 8 -5.70 7.32 31.11
CA ALA A 8 -4.91 6.88 32.27
C ALA A 8 -4.29 5.49 32.06
N GLU A 9 -4.96 4.63 31.29
CA GLU A 9 -4.44 3.30 30.95
C GLU A 9 -3.27 3.43 29.97
N ALA A 10 -3.40 4.29 28.96
CA ALA A 10 -2.34 4.57 28.01
C ALA A 10 -1.09 5.15 28.69
N ASP A 11 -1.22 6.12 29.61
CA ASP A 11 -0.07 6.65 30.37
C ASP A 11 0.64 5.54 31.16
N ARG A 12 -0.12 4.67 31.83
CA ARG A 12 0.45 3.52 32.54
C ARG A 12 1.21 2.58 31.60
N LEU A 13 0.59 2.18 30.49
CA LEU A 13 1.21 1.28 29.50
C LEU A 13 2.48 1.87 28.90
N ILE A 14 2.46 3.16 28.57
CA ILE A 14 3.61 3.87 28.01
C ILE A 14 4.77 3.91 29.00
N ARG A 15 4.51 4.22 30.28
CA ARG A 15 5.53 4.23 31.32
C ARG A 15 6.12 2.85 31.56
N GLU A 16 5.27 1.83 31.60
CA GLU A 16 5.69 0.45 31.79
C GLU A 16 6.54 -0.04 30.62
N LEU A 17 6.14 0.27 29.37
CA LEU A 17 6.92 -0.03 28.18
C LEU A 17 8.29 0.61 28.23
N ALA A 18 8.36 1.92 28.51
CA ALA A 18 9.62 2.66 28.61
C ALA A 18 10.54 2.10 29.71
N ALA A 19 9.98 1.76 30.87
CA ALA A 19 10.73 1.16 31.97
C ALA A 19 11.29 -0.22 31.63
N ARG A 20 10.49 -1.08 30.98
CA ARG A 20 10.92 -2.43 30.56
C ARG A 20 11.94 -2.40 29.43
N ALA A 21 11.82 -1.44 28.52
CA ALA A 21 12.75 -1.27 27.40
C ALA A 21 14.05 -0.53 27.80
N GLY A 22 14.05 0.18 28.93
CA GLY A 22 15.18 1.03 29.33
C GLY A 22 15.30 2.30 28.47
N GLU A 23 14.18 2.79 27.95
CA GLU A 23 14.12 3.89 27.00
C GLU A 23 13.38 5.10 27.58
N THR A 24 13.54 6.27 26.95
CA THR A 24 12.65 7.40 27.27
C THR A 24 11.23 7.10 26.77
N ILE A 25 10.22 7.70 27.42
CA ILE A 25 8.80 7.59 27.00
C ILE A 25 8.64 7.87 25.50
N THR A 26 9.31 8.91 25.00
CA THR A 26 9.24 9.28 23.58
C THR A 26 9.85 8.22 22.65
N GLN A 27 10.98 7.63 23.03
CA GLN A 27 11.61 6.56 22.24
C GLN A 27 10.74 5.31 22.22
N ALA A 28 10.28 4.87 23.39
CA ALA A 28 9.42 3.70 23.54
C ALA A 28 8.15 3.81 22.69
N VAL A 29 7.47 4.96 22.75
CA VAL A 29 6.26 5.22 21.94
C VAL A 29 6.58 5.26 20.44
N LYS A 30 7.69 5.88 20.04
CA LYS A 30 8.11 5.94 18.63
C LYS A 30 8.38 4.53 18.08
N ILE A 31 9.12 3.71 18.83
CA ILE A 31 9.47 2.35 18.42
C ILE A 31 8.21 1.49 18.35
N ALA A 32 7.36 1.51 19.39
CA ALA A 32 6.10 0.75 19.39
C ALA A 32 5.16 1.14 18.24
N ALA A 33 5.09 2.44 17.91
CA ALA A 33 4.32 2.93 16.77
C ALA A 33 4.91 2.42 15.44
N GLN A 34 6.23 2.48 15.27
CA GLN A 34 6.90 1.98 14.07
C GLN A 34 6.68 0.49 13.89
N GLU A 35 6.92 -0.31 14.93
CA GLU A 35 6.69 -1.75 14.87
C GLU A 35 5.22 -2.10 14.58
N ARG A 36 4.28 -1.32 15.11
CA ARG A 36 2.86 -1.53 14.83
C ARG A 36 2.53 -1.22 13.37
N LEU A 37 3.10 -0.15 12.81
CA LEU A 37 2.96 0.19 11.40
C LEU A 37 3.57 -0.89 10.50
N ASP A 38 4.72 -1.45 10.86
CA ASP A 38 5.38 -2.51 10.08
C ASP A 38 4.59 -3.82 10.08
N ARG A 39 3.86 -4.11 11.18
CA ARG A 39 2.96 -5.28 11.28
C ARG A 39 1.62 -5.08 10.59
N LEU A 40 1.21 -3.84 10.34
CA LEU A 40 -0.05 -3.55 9.66
C LEU A 40 0.18 -3.64 8.15
N PRO A 41 -0.73 -4.29 7.40
CA PRO A 41 -0.65 -4.21 5.95
C PRO A 41 -0.75 -2.72 5.55
N PRO A 42 -0.03 -2.29 4.50
CA PRO A 42 -0.20 -0.95 3.97
C PRO A 42 -1.70 -0.71 3.72
N SER A 43 -2.18 0.47 4.13
CA SER A 43 -3.59 0.85 3.95
C SER A 43 -4.05 0.49 2.53
N PRO A 44 -5.22 -0.16 2.35
CA PRO A 44 -5.75 -0.50 1.03
C PRO A 44 -5.85 0.71 0.08
N GLY A 45 -5.89 1.92 0.62
CA GLY A 45 -5.77 3.16 -0.14
C GLY A 45 -4.36 3.75 -0.04
N GLY A 46 -3.56 3.62 -1.11
CA GLY A 46 -2.62 4.69 -1.46
C GLY A 46 -1.22 4.30 -1.93
N ARG A 47 -0.77 3.05 -1.81
CA ARG A 47 0.46 2.62 -2.50
C ARG A 47 0.14 1.51 -3.48
N ILE A 48 0.24 1.85 -4.77
CA ILE A 48 0.35 0.85 -5.84
C ILE A 48 1.57 0.00 -5.50
N ASP A 49 1.34 -1.28 -5.30
CA ASP A 49 2.39 -2.28 -5.22
C ASP A 49 3.00 -2.42 -6.63
N ARG A 50 4.08 -1.68 -6.87
CA ARG A 50 4.77 -1.64 -8.17
C ARG A 50 5.33 -3.01 -8.55
N GLU A 51 5.80 -3.77 -7.57
CA GLU A 51 6.34 -5.11 -7.83
C GLU A 51 5.23 -6.07 -8.27
N LYS A 52 4.06 -6.01 -7.62
CA LYS A 52 2.88 -6.77 -8.04
C LYS A 52 2.38 -6.34 -9.42
N LEU A 53 2.38 -5.04 -9.71
CA LEU A 53 1.99 -4.51 -11.02
C LEU A 53 2.96 -4.99 -12.12
N ASP A 54 4.27 -4.94 -11.87
CA ASP A 54 5.28 -5.37 -12.84
C ASP A 54 5.19 -6.88 -13.11
N LYS A 55 4.97 -7.71 -12.08
CA LYS A 55 4.74 -9.17 -12.25
C LYS A 55 3.49 -9.44 -13.09
N LEU A 56 2.41 -8.70 -12.84
CA LEU A 56 1.18 -8.82 -13.62
C LEU A 56 1.43 -8.47 -15.09
N LEU A 57 2.08 -7.32 -15.36
CA LEU A 57 2.39 -6.88 -16.72
C LEU A 57 3.32 -7.86 -17.45
N ALA A 58 4.31 -8.44 -16.78
CA ALA A 58 5.17 -9.47 -17.35
C ALA A 58 4.37 -10.69 -17.82
N THR A 59 3.39 -11.13 -17.01
CA THR A 59 2.51 -12.26 -17.36
C THR A 59 1.70 -12.01 -18.65
N PHE A 60 1.35 -10.75 -18.94
CA PHE A 60 0.65 -10.40 -20.18
C PHE A 60 1.59 -10.21 -21.38
N ARG A 61 2.80 -9.70 -21.15
CA ARG A 61 3.81 -9.52 -22.22
C ARG A 61 4.26 -10.84 -22.84
N ASP A 62 4.29 -11.90 -22.05
CA ASP A 62 4.71 -13.23 -22.52
C ASP A 62 3.59 -14.01 -23.25
N ARG A 63 2.39 -13.42 -23.40
CA ARG A 63 1.30 -14.06 -24.14
C ARG A 63 1.43 -13.81 -25.64
N LEU A 64 1.20 -14.86 -26.42
CA LEU A 64 1.02 -14.75 -27.86
C LEU A 64 -0.24 -13.94 -28.15
N VAL A 65 -0.14 -13.06 -29.16
CA VAL A 65 -1.29 -12.38 -29.73
C VAL A 65 -1.96 -13.36 -30.69
N ASP A 66 -3.10 -13.91 -30.27
CA ASP A 66 -3.83 -14.94 -31.02
C ASP A 66 -4.84 -14.36 -32.03
N ASP A 67 -5.02 -13.04 -32.05
CA ASP A 67 -5.89 -12.32 -32.97
C ASP A 67 -5.06 -11.33 -33.81
N PRO A 68 -4.96 -11.53 -35.13
CA PRO A 68 -4.17 -10.66 -36.00
C PRO A 68 -4.84 -9.33 -36.32
N ARG A 69 -6.11 -9.15 -35.91
CA ARG A 69 -6.85 -7.91 -36.17
C ARG A 69 -6.23 -6.74 -35.42
N SER A 70 -6.27 -5.56 -36.04
CA SER A 70 -5.90 -4.32 -35.38
C SER A 70 -6.92 -3.94 -34.30
N ASP A 71 -6.55 -3.05 -33.40
CA ASP A 71 -7.46 -2.51 -32.38
C ASP A 71 -8.75 -1.96 -33.03
N ASP A 72 -8.62 -1.28 -34.18
CA ASP A 72 -9.75 -0.71 -34.93
C ASP A 72 -10.66 -1.79 -35.51
N GLU A 73 -10.10 -2.89 -36.04
CA GLU A 73 -10.85 -4.05 -36.56
C GLU A 73 -11.52 -4.87 -35.45
N ILE A 74 -10.98 -4.84 -34.23
CA ILE A 74 -11.58 -5.47 -33.05
C ILE A 74 -12.73 -4.60 -32.51
N ILE A 75 -12.53 -3.28 -32.49
CA ILE A 75 -13.53 -2.31 -32.04
C ILE A 75 -14.68 -2.21 -33.05
N GLY A 76 -14.40 -2.34 -34.35
CA GLY A 76 -15.40 -2.33 -35.43
C GLY A 76 -15.98 -0.95 -35.73
N TYR A 77 -15.24 0.11 -35.37
CA TYR A 77 -15.60 1.49 -35.67
C TYR A 77 -14.42 2.20 -36.31
N ASP A 78 -14.68 2.98 -37.36
CA ASP A 78 -13.69 3.86 -37.95
C ASP A 78 -13.39 5.08 -37.05
N GLU A 79 -12.45 5.93 -37.48
CA GLU A 79 -12.08 7.16 -36.77
C GLU A 79 -13.25 8.15 -36.56
N ASN A 80 -14.37 7.96 -37.27
CA ASN A 80 -15.58 8.77 -37.18
C ASN A 80 -16.67 8.10 -36.32
N GLY A 81 -16.41 6.92 -35.75
CA GLY A 81 -17.38 6.17 -34.95
C GLY A 81 -18.46 5.50 -35.79
N LEU A 82 -18.22 5.27 -37.09
CA LEU A 82 -19.13 4.53 -37.96
C LEU A 82 -18.72 3.05 -38.00
N PRO A 83 -19.69 2.11 -38.05
CA PRO A 83 -19.38 0.69 -38.17
C PRO A 83 -18.54 0.40 -39.41
N SER A 84 -17.43 -0.32 -39.23
CA SER A 84 -16.54 -0.81 -40.30
C SER A 84 -16.61 -2.32 -40.48
#